data_AF-A0A3D5RVS9-F1
#
_entry.id   AF-A0A3D5RVS9-F1
#
_cell.length_a   1.000
_cell.length_b   1.000
_cell.length_c   1.000
_cell.angle_alpha   90.00
_cell.angle_beta   90.00
_cell.angle_gamma   90.00
#
_symmetry.space_group_name_H-M   'P 1'
#
loop_
_entity.id
_entity.type
_entity.pdbx_description
1 polymer ?
#
loop_
_entity_poly.entity_id
_entity_poly.type
_entity_poly.pdbx_seq_one_letter_code
_entity_poly.pdbx_strand_id
1 'polypeptide(L)'
;MTLEQLSNLNEKFQNKASQLADLLPGSNLLAFSSAIIRSSQKMDKILHKVLSAKGQMSFYNQMDALEEEMDELIYMIDKLDDANRKRQIPTITDFVKKGYEMLSLYSICCDQIIEKKMKNQDKLD
;
A
#
# COMPACT_ATOMS: atom_id res chain seq x y z
N MET A 1 -12.36 10.45 -2.02
CA MET A 1 -11.71 9.46 -2.90
C MET A 1 -12.44 8.14 -2.75
N THR A 2 -12.72 7.45 -3.86
CA THR A 2 -13.39 6.14 -3.84
C THR A 2 -12.38 5.00 -3.75
N LEU A 3 -12.84 3.81 -3.34
CA LEU A 3 -12.00 2.60 -3.32
C LEU A 3 -11.45 2.24 -4.69
N GLU A 4 -12.26 2.44 -5.73
CA GLU A 4 -11.86 2.24 -7.12
C GLU A 4 -10.73 3.22 -7.54
N GLN A 5 -10.77 4.47 -7.06
CA GLN A 5 -9.68 5.42 -7.29
C GLN A 5 -8.39 4.98 -6.58
N LEU A 6 -8.48 4.43 -5.37
CA LEU A 6 -7.34 3.92 -4.62
C LEU A 6 -6.71 2.69 -5.28
N SER A 7 -7.53 1.73 -5.70
CA SER A 7 -7.04 0.53 -6.40
C SER A 7 -6.41 0.88 -7.76
N ASN A 8 -7.00 1.83 -8.51
CA ASN A 8 -6.40 2.34 -9.75
C ASN A 8 -5.05 3.05 -9.50
N LEU A 9 -4.89 3.76 -8.38
CA LEU A 9 -3.60 4.35 -7.98
C LEU A 9 -2.58 3.28 -7.64
N ASN A 10 -3.00 2.23 -6.92
CA ASN A 10 -2.16 1.09 -6.60
C ASN A 10 -1.71 0.32 -7.85
N GLU A 11 -2.60 0.10 -8.82
CA GLU A 11 -2.24 -0.53 -10.10
C GLU A 11 -1.21 0.32 -10.87
N LYS A 12 -1.38 1.64 -10.89
CA LYS A 12 -0.39 2.55 -11.49
C LYS A 12 0.95 2.49 -10.75
N PHE A 13 0.93 2.35 -9.43
CA PHE A 13 2.15 2.18 -8.63
C PHE A 13 2.84 0.85 -8.94
N GLN A 14 2.10 -0.25 -9.05
CA GLN A 14 2.61 -1.57 -9.48
C GLN A 14 3.27 -1.50 -10.86
N ASN A 15 2.61 -0.87 -11.83
CA ASN A 15 3.15 -0.71 -13.17
C ASN A 15 4.46 0.09 -13.19
N LYS A 16 4.55 1.14 -12.35
CA LYS A 16 5.79 1.89 -12.16
C LYS A 16 6.89 1.07 -11.50
N ALA A 17 6.56 0.19 -10.56
CA ALA A 17 7.52 -0.71 -9.94
C ALA A 17 8.11 -1.68 -10.97
N SER A 18 7.28 -2.24 -11.86
CA SER A 18 7.75 -3.07 -12.99
C SER A 18 8.73 -2.31 -13.89
N GLN A 19 8.39 -1.07 -14.28
CA GLN A 19 9.27 -0.22 -15.09
C GLN A 19 10.59 0.10 -14.38
N LEU A 20 10.58 0.21 -13.05
CA LEU A 20 11.78 0.49 -12.26
C LEU A 20 12.79 -0.66 -12.33
N ALA A 21 12.30 -1.90 -12.43
CA ALA A 21 13.13 -3.09 -12.60
C ALA A 21 13.82 -3.14 -13.97
N ASP A 22 13.17 -2.62 -15.01
CA ASP A 22 13.70 -2.57 -16.38
C ASP A 22 14.75 -1.46 -16.57
N LEU A 23 14.68 -0.40 -15.77
CA LEU A 23 15.49 0.81 -15.94
C LEU A 23 16.83 0.81 -15.18
N LEU A 24 16.99 -0.06 -14.18
CA LEU A 24 18.16 -0.04 -13.30
C LEU A 24 18.86 -1.40 -13.31
N PRO A 25 20.10 -1.49 -13.83
CA PRO A 25 20.82 -2.75 -13.87
C PRO A 25 21.17 -3.23 -12.45
N GLY A 26 20.73 -4.44 -12.10
CA GLY A 26 21.08 -5.12 -10.85
C GLY A 26 20.07 -6.19 -10.45
N SER A 27 20.56 -7.38 -10.06
CA SER A 27 19.73 -8.52 -9.64
C SER A 27 18.81 -8.20 -8.46
N ASN A 28 19.24 -7.31 -7.57
CA ASN A 28 18.47 -6.94 -6.37
C ASN A 28 17.25 -6.06 -6.69
N LEU A 29 17.26 -5.30 -7.78
CA LEU A 29 16.16 -4.42 -8.17
C LEU A 29 14.93 -5.17 -8.70
N LEU A 30 15.15 -6.28 -9.41
CA LEU A 30 14.07 -7.18 -9.85
C LEU A 30 13.36 -7.83 -8.66
N ALA A 31 14.13 -8.36 -7.71
CA ALA A 31 13.59 -8.97 -6.49
C ALA A 31 12.82 -7.94 -5.65
N PHE A 32 13.37 -6.74 -5.53
CA PHE A 32 12.78 -5.64 -4.77
C PHE A 32 11.49 -5.12 -5.43
N SER A 33 11.50 -4.89 -6.74
CA SER A 33 10.29 -4.47 -7.48
C SER A 33 9.20 -5.54 -7.41
N SER A 34 9.57 -6.82 -7.50
CA SER A 34 8.62 -7.93 -7.33
C SER A 34 8.02 -8.00 -5.93
N ALA A 35 8.80 -7.67 -4.89
CA ALA A 35 8.31 -7.61 -3.52
C ALA A 35 7.30 -6.46 -3.34
N ILE A 36 7.62 -5.27 -3.85
CA ILE A 36 6.70 -4.12 -3.84
C ILE A 36 5.38 -4.45 -4.55
N ILE A 37 5.44 -4.99 -5.77
CA ILE A 37 4.23 -5.34 -6.54
C ILE A 37 3.36 -6.33 -5.76
N ARG A 38 3.97 -7.39 -5.22
CA ARG A 38 3.22 -8.41 -4.45
C ARG A 38 2.59 -7.81 -3.20
N SER A 39 3.33 -6.97 -2.48
CA SER A 39 2.85 -6.34 -1.25
C SER A 39 1.69 -5.39 -1.54
N SER A 40 1.84 -4.54 -2.55
CA SER A 40 0.78 -3.59 -2.90
C SER A 40 -0.46 -4.28 -3.46
N GLN A 41 -0.32 -5.39 -4.21
CA GLN A 41 -1.47 -6.24 -4.59
C GLN A 41 -2.15 -6.90 -3.38
N LYS A 42 -1.37 -7.29 -2.38
CA LYS A 42 -1.90 -7.90 -1.16
C LYS A 42 -2.68 -6.88 -0.34
N MET A 43 -2.25 -5.62 -0.30
CA MET A 43 -3.01 -4.53 0.33
C MET A 43 -4.43 -4.40 -0.24
N ASP A 44 -4.60 -4.36 -1.58
CA ASP A 44 -5.93 -4.29 -2.19
C ASP A 44 -6.80 -5.50 -1.84
N LYS A 45 -6.22 -6.71 -1.87
CA LYS A 45 -6.94 -7.92 -1.49
C LYS A 45 -7.40 -7.89 -0.03
N ILE A 46 -6.56 -7.42 0.88
CA ILE A 46 -6.91 -7.32 2.31
C ILE A 46 -7.95 -6.23 2.52
N LEU A 47 -7.82 -5.07 1.86
CA LEU A 47 -8.81 -3.99 1.93
C LEU A 47 -10.22 -4.48 1.53
N HIS A 48 -10.33 -5.28 0.46
CA HIS A 48 -11.61 -5.89 0.11
C HIS A 48 -12.16 -6.84 1.18
N LYS A 49 -11.28 -7.59 1.88
CA LYS A 49 -11.67 -8.43 3.01
C LYS A 49 -12.12 -7.61 4.22
N VAL A 50 -11.43 -6.50 4.52
CA VAL A 50 -11.84 -5.54 5.57
C VAL A 50 -13.26 -5.05 5.32
N LEU A 51 -13.55 -4.62 4.09
CA LEU A 51 -14.85 -4.08 3.70
C LEU A 51 -15.98 -5.12 3.72
N SER A 52 -15.65 -6.39 3.48
CA SER A 52 -16.62 -7.50 3.48
C SER A 52 -16.71 -8.25 4.81
N ALA A 53 -15.92 -7.86 5.82
CA ALA A 53 -15.86 -8.53 7.11
C ALA A 53 -17.18 -8.36 7.90
N LYS A 54 -17.89 -9.49 8.07
CA LYS A 54 -19.20 -9.54 8.74
C LYS A 54 -19.14 -9.47 10.27
N GLY A 55 -18.03 -9.88 10.88
CA GLY A 55 -17.85 -9.89 12.33
C GLY A 55 -16.81 -8.88 12.81
N GLN A 56 -16.91 -8.42 14.06
CA GLN A 56 -15.92 -7.52 14.68
C GLN A 56 -14.52 -8.13 14.69
N MET A 57 -14.38 -9.36 15.20
CA MET A 57 -13.08 -10.05 15.25
C MET A 57 -12.49 -10.23 13.84
N SER A 58 -13.30 -10.66 12.87
CA SER A 58 -12.84 -10.78 11.48
C SER A 58 -12.43 -9.42 10.89
N PHE A 59 -13.05 -8.32 11.31
CA PHE A 59 -12.69 -6.99 10.83
C PHE A 59 -11.35 -6.53 11.38
N TYR A 60 -11.18 -6.57 12.70
CA TYR A 60 -9.92 -6.17 13.34
C TYR A 60 -8.75 -7.03 12.84
N ASN A 61 -8.92 -8.34 12.74
CA ASN A 61 -7.88 -9.22 12.18
C ASN A 61 -7.48 -8.87 10.73
N GLN A 62 -8.40 -8.36 9.91
CA GLN A 62 -8.06 -7.93 8.54
C GLN A 62 -7.47 -6.51 8.53
N MET A 63 -7.84 -5.64 9.47
CA MET A 63 -7.21 -4.33 9.64
C MET A 63 -5.75 -4.48 10.06
N ASP A 64 -5.47 -5.30 11.08
CA ASP A 64 -4.11 -5.58 11.54
C ASP A 64 -3.25 -6.14 10.39
N ALA A 65 -3.80 -7.08 9.62
CA ALA A 65 -3.11 -7.63 8.44
C ALA A 65 -2.87 -6.59 7.33
N LEU A 66 -3.72 -5.57 7.21
CA LEU A 66 -3.53 -4.48 6.25
C LEU A 66 -2.43 -3.54 6.72
N GLU A 67 -2.40 -3.22 8.01
CA GLU A 67 -1.36 -2.40 8.65
C GLU A 67 0.01 -3.07 8.54
N GLU A 68 0.11 -4.36 8.84
CA GLU A 68 1.36 -5.13 8.65
C GLU A 68 1.87 -5.07 7.20
N GLU A 69 0.97 -5.14 6.23
CA GLU A 69 1.35 -5.06 4.81
C GLU A 69 1.76 -3.65 4.39
N MET A 70 1.11 -2.62 4.95
CA MET A 70 1.51 -1.23 4.77
C MET A 70 2.90 -0.96 5.33
N ASP A 71 3.20 -1.48 6.52
CA ASP A 71 4.51 -1.35 7.18
C ASP A 71 5.62 -2.02 6.37
N GLU A 72 5.37 -3.22 5.83
CA GLU A 72 6.31 -3.90 4.94
C GLU A 72 6.58 -3.08 3.68
N LEU A 73 5.54 -2.48 3.09
CA LEU A 73 5.70 -1.62 1.92
C LEU A 73 6.44 -0.31 2.23
N ILE A 74 6.18 0.30 3.39
CA ILE A 74 6.93 1.47 3.89
C ILE A 74 8.40 1.11 4.03
N TYR A 75 8.70 -0.01 4.70
CA TYR A 75 10.07 -0.47 4.89
C TYR A 75 10.81 -0.65 3.57
N MET A 76 10.15 -1.25 2.56
CA MET A 76 10.73 -1.34 1.23
C MET A 76 11.01 0.05 0.65
N ILE A 77 10.01 0.93 0.60
CA ILE A 77 10.17 2.29 0.04
C ILE A 77 11.30 3.06 0.72
N ASP A 78 11.41 2.98 2.05
CA ASP A 78 12.49 3.59 2.83
C ASP A 78 13.87 3.07 2.39
N LYS A 79 14.01 1.75 2.22
CA LYS A 79 15.27 1.14 1.73
C LYS A 79 15.62 1.61 0.33
N LEU A 80 14.63 1.79 -0.54
CA LEU A 80 14.85 2.30 -1.88
C LEU A 80 15.29 3.77 -1.86
N ASP A 81 14.67 4.60 -1.02
CA ASP A 81 15.04 6.00 -0.87
C ASP A 81 16.47 6.14 -0.31
N ASP A 82 16.81 5.37 0.73
CA ASP A 82 18.16 5.32 1.30
C ASP A 82 19.20 4.89 0.25
N ALA A 83 18.89 3.87 -0.55
CA ALA A 83 19.76 3.43 -1.64
C ALA A 83 19.92 4.50 -2.73
N ASN A 84 18.88 5.32 -2.95
CA ASN A 84 18.90 6.42 -3.90
C ASN A 84 19.51 7.72 -3.35
N ARG A 85 19.66 7.85 -2.03
CA ARG A 85 20.09 9.09 -1.36
C ARG A 85 21.36 9.72 -1.91
N LYS A 86 22.34 8.89 -2.30
CA LYS A 86 23.61 9.35 -2.90
C LYS A 86 23.54 9.52 -4.42
N ARG A 87 22.68 8.74 -5.09
CA ARG A 87 22.61 8.68 -6.56
C ARG A 87 21.63 9.71 -7.13
N GLN A 88 20.60 10.07 -6.36
CA GLN A 88 19.59 11.06 -6.72
C GLN A 88 18.95 10.78 -8.08
N ILE A 89 18.66 9.51 -8.38
CA ILE A 89 18.06 9.09 -9.64
C ILE A 89 16.60 9.59 -9.64
N PRO A 90 16.22 10.50 -10.55
CA PRO A 90 14.91 11.17 -10.49
C PRO A 90 13.73 10.21 -10.57
N THR A 91 13.84 9.15 -11.37
CA THR A 91 12.79 8.13 -11.50
C THR A 91 12.53 7.39 -10.20
N ILE A 92 13.59 7.10 -9.43
CA ILE A 92 13.46 6.45 -8.11
C ILE A 92 12.83 7.44 -7.12
N THR A 93 13.25 8.70 -7.13
CA THR A 93 12.66 9.75 -6.28
C THR A 93 11.16 9.94 -6.55
N ASP A 94 10.75 10.01 -7.82
CA ASP A 94 9.33 10.07 -8.20
C ASP A 94 8.55 8.82 -7.76
N PHE A 95 9.18 7.65 -7.85
CA PHE A 95 8.58 6.40 -7.43
C PHE A 95 8.36 6.34 -5.90
N VAL A 96 9.39 6.67 -5.11
CA VAL A 96 9.33 6.74 -3.65
C VAL A 96 8.22 7.69 -3.20
N LYS A 97 8.17 8.89 -3.78
CA LYS A 97 7.13 9.88 -3.49
C LYS A 97 5.73 9.32 -3.72
N LYS A 98 5.51 8.65 -4.86
CA LYS A 98 4.21 8.03 -5.19
C LYS A 98 3.86 6.87 -4.26
N GLY A 99 4.86 6.13 -3.78
CA GLY A 99 4.67 5.10 -2.78
C GLY A 99 4.12 5.67 -1.48
N TYR A 100 4.73 6.72 -0.93
CA TYR A 100 4.24 7.38 0.28
C TYR A 100 2.87 8.05 0.08
N GLU A 101 2.63 8.70 -1.07
CA GLU A 101 1.33 9.25 -1.41
C GLU A 101 0.25 8.17 -1.40
N MET A 102 0.52 7.02 -2.01
CA MET A 102 -0.41 5.87 -2.00
C MET A 102 -0.66 5.37 -0.58
N LEU A 103 0.39 5.15 0.21
CA LEU A 103 0.28 4.66 1.60
C LEU A 103 -0.52 5.61 2.50
N SER A 104 -0.32 6.93 2.35
CA SER A 104 -1.12 7.94 3.05
C SER A 104 -2.60 7.82 2.72
N LEU A 105 -2.93 7.55 1.46
CA LEU A 105 -4.31 7.36 1.02
C LEU A 105 -4.93 6.06 1.55
N TYR A 106 -4.16 4.98 1.69
CA TYR A 106 -4.61 3.76 2.38
C TYR A 106 -4.88 4.04 3.86
N SER A 107 -3.98 4.74 4.56
CA SER A 107 -4.18 5.12 5.97
C SER A 107 -5.47 5.93 6.17
N ILE A 108 -5.70 6.95 5.34
CA ILE A 108 -6.96 7.73 5.38
C ILE A 108 -8.18 6.84 5.10
N CYS A 109 -8.05 5.85 4.20
CA CYS A 109 -9.13 4.92 3.92
C CYS A 109 -9.44 4.02 5.13
N CYS A 110 -8.41 3.52 5.82
CA CYS A 110 -8.53 2.75 7.06
C CYS A 110 -9.30 3.55 8.12
N ASP A 111 -8.91 4.80 8.38
CA ASP A 111 -9.58 5.66 9.36
C ASP A 111 -11.08 5.83 9.04
N GLN A 112 -11.40 6.10 7.76
CA GLN A 112 -12.79 6.25 7.32
C GLN A 112 -13.61 4.96 7.47
N ILE A 113 -13.00 3.80 7.26
CA ILE A 113 -13.66 2.50 7.43
C ILE A 113 -13.93 2.24 8.91
N ILE A 114 -12.95 2.49 9.78
CA ILE A 114 -13.09 2.36 11.24
C ILE A 114 -14.21 3.27 11.74
N GLU A 115 -14.19 4.56 11.39
CA GLU A 115 -15.22 5.51 11.80
C GLU A 115 -16.63 5.06 11.40
N LYS A 116 -16.80 4.60 10.15
CA LYS A 116 -18.10 4.12 9.67
C LYS A 116 -18.58 2.90 10.45
N LYS A 117 -17.66 2.01 10.82
CA LYS A 117 -18.00 0.79 11.55
C LYS A 117 -18.39 1.07 12.99
N MET A 118 -17.70 2.01 13.67
CA MET A 118 -18.07 2.47 15.01
C MET A 118 -19.42 3.18 15.02
N LYS A 119 -19.64 4.13 14.09
CA LYS A 119 -20.92 4.85 13.97
C LYS A 119 -22.13 3.95 13.66
N ASN A 120 -21.92 2.80 13.02
CA ASN A 120 -22.97 1.83 12.76
C ASN A 120 -23.24 0.90 13.95
N GLN A 121 -22.26 0.69 14.84
CA GLN A 121 -22.47 -0.05 16.10
C GLN A 121 -23.31 0.78 17.08
N ASP A 122 -23.01 2.07 17.21
CA ASP A 122 -23.76 2.99 18.09
C ASP A 122 -25.23 3.19 17.69
N LYS A 123 -25.64 2.72 16.50
CA LYS A 123 -27.04 2.78 16.01
C LYS A 123 -27.83 1.48 16.23
N LEU A 124 -27.14 0.40 16.61
CA LEU A 124 -27.71 -0.92 16.86
C LEU A 124 -27.88 -1.21 18.36
N ASP A 125 -27.30 -0.37 19.22
CA ASP A 125 -27.56 -0.28 20.66
C ASP A 125 -28.61 0.80 20.97
#